data_AF-A0AAU1GGB6-F1
#
_entry.id   AF-A0AAU1GGB6-F1
#
_cell.length_a   1.000
_cell.length_b   1.000
_cell.length_c   1.000
_cell.angle_alpha   90.00
_cell.angle_beta   90.00
_cell.angle_gamma   90.00
#
_symmetry.space_group_name_H-M   'P 1'
#
loop_
_entity.id
_entity.type
_entity.pdbx_description
1 polymer ?
#
loop_
_entity_poly.entity_id
_entity_poly.type
_entity_poly.pdbx_seq_one_letter_code
_entity_poly.pdbx_strand_id
1 'polypeptide(L)'
;MPTLLIKGSYPLIGGRSDGDTVHFQPDKKEEWQLVPGPHNVQHNGSGQAKLRLDAIDALETHSSRTGPEVHQPLLHAHAARDELTRWLGFTDVQLPDPANRVTLSDQRDGLDVPRPKIAHKIDDHSKRALAYGHALARRIWQHLEDTAGATEVEPLQPTLKFNGGRARPAYGRQTGRSALSRTVTVTTRLVIARHGEARCNTAGRVGGPKTCTGLTDAGRFQIERLAARLAAEQDAGNPVGAVYAGPRRRLQESGRLLADGLGLPLLTDPGLDGPRHGQADGMLWREVEASFRGAPYAHPNRPCAPDAEPWNSYLTRVTRHLAGLLERHDGGHVLLAAHGETLHAVCRLLLGIPVSRSPVMGFGATHAGLTRFELRRDDFGDTRWILAVLNDTAHLRGPG
;
A
#
# COMPACT_ATOMS: atom_id res chain seq x y z
N MET A 1 -8.67 -37.60 -29.31
CA MET A 1 -7.60 -37.64 -28.29
C MET A 1 -8.09 -38.49 -27.14
N PRO A 2 -7.24 -39.32 -26.49
CA PRO A 2 -7.66 -40.01 -25.27
C PRO A 2 -8.05 -38.98 -24.21
N THR A 3 -9.23 -39.12 -23.63
CA THR A 3 -9.73 -38.24 -22.57
C THR A 3 -9.08 -38.67 -21.25
N LEU A 4 -8.28 -37.78 -20.64
CA LEU A 4 -7.76 -37.99 -19.29
C LEU A 4 -8.87 -37.69 -18.28
N LEU A 5 -9.18 -38.66 -17.41
CA LEU A 5 -10.13 -38.49 -16.32
C LEU A 5 -9.37 -38.52 -14.99
N ILE A 6 -9.44 -37.43 -14.23
CA ILE A 6 -8.91 -37.33 -12.87
C ILE A 6 -10.10 -37.27 -11.93
N LYS A 7 -10.18 -38.19 -10.97
CA LYS A 7 -11.27 -38.22 -9.99
C LYS A 7 -10.93 -37.33 -8.80
N GLY A 8 -11.92 -36.62 -8.25
CA GLY A 8 -11.68 -35.72 -7.13
C GLY A 8 -12.94 -35.04 -6.60
N SER A 9 -12.74 -33.98 -5.82
CA SER A 9 -13.78 -33.18 -5.18
C SER A 9 -13.54 -31.67 -5.35
N TYR A 10 -14.62 -30.90 -5.24
CA TYR A 10 -14.60 -29.43 -5.28
C TYR A 10 -14.91 -28.89 -3.87
N PRO A 11 -13.89 -28.54 -3.06
CA PRO A 11 -14.12 -27.97 -1.74
C PRO A 11 -14.60 -26.51 -1.86
N LEU A 12 -15.92 -26.31 -1.80
CA LEU A 12 -16.58 -25.00 -1.97
C LEU A 12 -17.00 -24.31 -0.66
N ILE A 13 -16.73 -24.93 0.50
CA ILE A 13 -17.14 -24.38 1.81
C ILE A 13 -16.11 -23.35 2.30
N GLY A 14 -16.54 -22.09 2.46
CA GLY A 14 -15.72 -21.00 3.02
C GLY A 14 -14.73 -20.35 2.05
N GLY A 15 -14.71 -20.77 0.79
CA GLY A 15 -13.93 -20.14 -0.27
C GLY A 15 -14.60 -18.89 -0.82
N ARG A 16 -13.80 -17.89 -1.21
CA ARG A 16 -14.23 -16.81 -2.12
C ARG A 16 -13.66 -17.12 -3.49
N SER A 17 -14.47 -17.64 -4.41
CA SER A 17 -14.11 -17.60 -5.83
C SER A 17 -14.15 -16.15 -6.30
N ASP A 18 -13.20 -15.77 -7.15
CA ASP A 18 -13.12 -14.47 -7.82
C ASP A 18 -14.13 -14.32 -8.98
N GLY A 19 -14.98 -15.34 -9.19
CA GLY A 19 -16.13 -15.31 -10.10
C GLY A 19 -16.07 -16.40 -11.17
N ASP A 20 -14.88 -16.77 -11.63
CA ASP A 20 -14.64 -17.69 -12.76
C ASP A 20 -13.78 -18.92 -12.40
N THR A 21 -13.31 -19.01 -11.15
CA THR A 21 -12.36 -20.05 -10.73
C THR A 21 -12.89 -20.88 -9.57
N VAL A 22 -12.70 -22.21 -9.64
CA VAL A 22 -12.97 -23.15 -8.54
C VAL A 22 -11.73 -23.95 -8.18
N HIS A 23 -11.63 -24.36 -6.93
CA HIS A 23 -10.58 -25.27 -6.50
C HIS A 23 -11.01 -26.72 -6.73
N PHE A 24 -10.15 -27.52 -7.35
CA PHE A 24 -10.32 -28.96 -7.50
C PHE A 24 -9.23 -29.71 -6.74
N GLN A 25 -9.65 -30.70 -5.96
CA GLN A 25 -8.80 -31.61 -5.21
C GLN A 25 -8.91 -33.00 -5.82
N PRO A 26 -7.86 -33.53 -6.47
CA PRO A 26 -7.89 -34.91 -6.92
C PRO A 26 -7.85 -35.87 -5.72
N ASP A 27 -8.43 -37.06 -5.90
CA ASP A 27 -8.36 -38.18 -4.93
C ASP A 27 -6.90 -38.63 -4.74
N LYS A 28 -6.09 -38.53 -5.81
CA LYS A 28 -4.65 -38.80 -5.80
C LYS A 28 -3.89 -37.61 -6.39
N LYS A 29 -3.03 -37.00 -5.58
CA LYS A 29 -2.32 -35.76 -5.94
C LYS A 29 -1.38 -35.95 -7.14
N GLU A 30 -0.85 -37.15 -7.31
CA GLU A 30 0.11 -37.52 -8.35
C GLU A 30 -0.54 -37.52 -9.73
N GLU A 31 -1.87 -37.65 -9.83
CA GLU A 31 -2.60 -37.65 -11.10
C GLU A 31 -2.48 -36.30 -11.85
N TRP A 32 -2.09 -35.22 -11.17
CA TRP A 32 -1.74 -33.96 -11.84
C TRP A 32 -0.58 -34.09 -12.84
N GLN A 33 0.31 -35.06 -12.65
CA GLN A 33 1.44 -35.33 -13.54
C GLN A 33 1.00 -35.99 -14.86
N LEU A 34 -0.23 -36.53 -14.91
CA LEU A 34 -0.79 -37.14 -16.11
C LEU A 34 -1.35 -36.11 -17.08
N VAL A 35 -1.55 -34.85 -16.63
CA VAL A 35 -2.11 -33.78 -17.46
C VAL A 35 -1.12 -33.41 -18.56
N PRO A 36 -1.46 -33.62 -19.85
CA PRO A 36 -0.56 -33.34 -20.95
C PRO A 36 -0.45 -31.83 -21.20
N GLY A 37 0.74 -31.36 -21.57
CA GLY A 37 0.97 -29.97 -21.96
C GLY A 37 2.39 -29.51 -21.66
N PRO A 38 2.79 -28.32 -22.16
CA PRO A 38 4.11 -27.75 -21.90
C PRO A 38 4.27 -27.20 -20.48
N HIS A 39 3.19 -27.16 -19.70
CA HIS A 39 3.16 -26.57 -18.36
C HIS A 39 2.59 -27.57 -17.36
N ASN A 40 3.33 -27.79 -16.27
CA ASN A 40 2.84 -28.59 -15.16
C ASN A 40 1.70 -27.86 -14.43
N VAL A 41 0.68 -28.61 -13.99
CA VAL A 41 -0.40 -28.05 -13.20
C VAL A 41 0.14 -27.54 -11.86
N GLN A 42 -0.07 -26.26 -11.57
CA GLN A 42 0.31 -25.67 -10.30
C GLN A 42 -0.78 -25.95 -9.26
N HIS A 43 -0.38 -26.57 -8.15
CA HIS A 43 -1.26 -26.87 -7.02
C HIS A 43 -0.63 -26.45 -5.70
N ASN A 44 -1.46 -26.14 -4.70
CA ASN A 44 -1.00 -25.72 -3.38
C ASN A 44 -0.46 -26.90 -2.53
N GLY A 45 -0.11 -26.63 -1.27
CA GLY A 45 0.40 -27.64 -0.33
C GLY A 45 -0.56 -28.82 -0.11
N SER A 46 -1.87 -28.58 -0.12
CA SER A 46 -2.90 -29.63 -0.03
C SER A 46 -3.14 -30.38 -1.35
N GLY A 47 -2.53 -29.96 -2.46
CA GLY A 47 -2.69 -30.60 -3.77
C GLY A 47 -3.87 -30.09 -4.59
N GLN A 48 -4.49 -28.98 -4.18
CA GLN A 48 -5.57 -28.34 -4.90
C GLN A 48 -5.03 -27.47 -6.02
N ALA A 49 -5.60 -27.58 -7.21
CA ALA A 49 -5.36 -26.66 -8.31
C ALA A 49 -6.57 -25.75 -8.51
N LYS A 50 -6.32 -24.57 -9.07
CA LYS A 50 -7.37 -23.67 -9.55
C LYS A 50 -7.79 -24.12 -10.95
N LEU A 51 -9.06 -24.41 -11.14
CA LEU A 51 -9.67 -24.66 -12.44
C LEU A 51 -10.47 -23.43 -12.86
N ARG A 52 -10.20 -22.93 -14.06
CA ARG A 52 -11.08 -21.95 -14.70
C ARG A 52 -12.33 -22.63 -15.22
N LEU A 53 -13.45 -21.99 -14.99
CA LEU A 53 -14.74 -22.38 -15.53
C LEU A 53 -14.93 -21.63 -16.85
N ASP A 54 -14.41 -22.18 -17.95
CA ASP A 54 -14.45 -21.53 -19.28
C ASP A 54 -15.88 -21.16 -19.72
N ALA A 55 -16.90 -21.88 -19.25
CA ALA A 55 -18.31 -21.56 -19.53
C ALA A 55 -18.80 -20.25 -18.85
N ILE A 56 -18.07 -19.75 -17.85
CA ILE A 56 -18.34 -18.48 -17.16
C ILE A 56 -17.55 -17.34 -17.82
N ASP A 57 -16.29 -17.60 -18.21
CA ASP A 57 -15.40 -16.68 -18.94
C ASP A 57 -15.96 -16.36 -20.34
N ALA A 58 -16.75 -17.27 -20.93
CA ALA A 58 -17.43 -17.11 -22.22
C ALA A 58 -18.40 -15.91 -22.32
N LEU A 59 -18.79 -15.32 -21.19
CA LEU A 59 -19.61 -14.10 -21.14
C LEU A 59 -18.78 -12.82 -21.26
N GLU A 60 -17.43 -12.91 -21.22
CA GLU A 60 -16.53 -11.78 -21.42
C GLU A 60 -16.36 -11.47 -22.91
N THR A 61 -16.26 -10.18 -23.24
CA THR A 61 -16.00 -9.72 -24.60
C THR A 61 -14.53 -9.98 -24.94
N HIS A 62 -14.27 -10.89 -25.89
CA HIS A 62 -12.90 -11.12 -26.34
C HIS A 62 -12.55 -10.16 -27.48
N SER A 63 -11.61 -9.25 -27.21
CA SER A 63 -11.04 -8.40 -28.26
C SER A 63 -10.10 -9.25 -29.14
N SER A 64 -10.41 -9.43 -30.42
CA SER A 64 -9.42 -9.95 -31.35
C SER A 64 -8.49 -8.81 -31.79
N ARG A 65 -7.18 -9.04 -31.83
CA ARG A 65 -6.18 -7.99 -32.10
C ARG A 65 -6.32 -7.34 -33.49
N THR A 66 -7.13 -7.93 -34.38
CA THR A 66 -7.29 -7.52 -35.78
C THR A 66 -8.72 -7.72 -36.32
N GLY A 67 -9.75 -7.81 -35.47
CA GLY A 67 -11.12 -8.10 -35.90
C GLY A 67 -12.19 -7.61 -34.91
N PRO A 68 -13.49 -7.74 -35.26
CA PRO A 68 -14.58 -7.27 -34.41
C PRO A 68 -14.57 -7.99 -33.06
N GLU A 69 -15.08 -7.31 -32.04
CA GLU A 69 -15.34 -7.92 -30.74
C GLU A 69 -16.33 -9.08 -30.90
N VAL A 70 -15.94 -10.24 -30.38
CA VAL A 70 -16.76 -11.45 -30.44
C VAL A 70 -17.03 -11.93 -29.02
N HIS A 71 -18.28 -12.32 -28.78
CA HIS A 71 -18.70 -13.00 -27.56
C HIS A 71 -19.57 -14.20 -27.96
N GLN A 72 -19.68 -15.20 -27.10
CA GLN A 72 -20.60 -16.31 -27.36
C GLN A 72 -22.05 -15.80 -27.35
N PRO A 73 -22.98 -16.37 -28.14
CA PRO A 73 -24.38 -15.97 -28.08
C PRO A 73 -24.90 -16.07 -26.64
N LEU A 74 -25.39 -14.95 -26.09
CA LEU A 74 -25.69 -14.82 -24.65
C LEU A 74 -26.63 -15.91 -24.13
N LEU A 75 -27.59 -16.35 -24.97
CA LEU A 75 -28.49 -17.44 -24.63
C LEU A 75 -27.74 -18.74 -24.27
N HIS A 76 -26.75 -19.13 -25.08
CA HIS A 76 -26.00 -20.36 -24.88
C HIS A 76 -24.97 -20.22 -23.74
N ALA A 77 -24.35 -19.04 -23.62
CA ALA A 77 -23.41 -18.77 -22.54
C ALA A 77 -24.11 -18.77 -21.16
N HIS A 78 -25.29 -18.15 -21.05
CA HIS A 78 -26.10 -18.22 -19.83
C HIS A 78 -26.54 -19.65 -19.50
N ALA A 79 -27.01 -20.41 -20.50
CA ALA A 79 -27.40 -21.81 -20.29
C ALA A 79 -26.23 -22.69 -19.81
N ALA A 80 -25.04 -22.50 -20.38
CA ALA A 80 -23.83 -23.24 -19.99
C ALA A 80 -23.39 -22.89 -18.56
N ARG A 81 -23.40 -21.60 -18.18
CA ARG A 81 -23.15 -21.17 -16.80
C ARG A 81 -24.16 -21.79 -15.82
N ASP A 82 -25.45 -21.74 -16.15
CA ASP A 82 -26.52 -22.22 -15.25
C ASP A 82 -26.46 -23.75 -15.07
N GLU A 83 -26.11 -24.49 -16.13
CA GLU A 83 -25.87 -25.94 -16.04
C GLU A 83 -24.67 -26.26 -15.14
N LEU A 84 -23.55 -25.56 -15.36
CA LEU A 84 -22.30 -25.79 -14.65
C LEU A 84 -22.42 -25.45 -13.16
N THR A 85 -23.04 -24.32 -12.82
CA THR A 85 -23.27 -23.93 -11.42
C THR A 85 -24.17 -24.93 -10.70
N ARG A 86 -25.19 -25.47 -11.38
CA ARG A 86 -26.03 -26.55 -10.83
C ARG A 86 -25.23 -27.83 -10.58
N TRP A 87 -24.39 -28.24 -11.52
CA TRP A 87 -23.51 -29.41 -11.37
C TRP A 87 -22.54 -29.28 -10.21
N LEU A 88 -22.01 -28.08 -9.99
CA LEU A 88 -21.10 -27.78 -8.87
C LEU A 88 -21.83 -27.66 -7.52
N GLY A 89 -23.16 -27.82 -7.49
CA GLY A 89 -23.96 -27.86 -6.27
C GLY A 89 -24.29 -26.48 -5.69
N PHE A 90 -24.21 -25.41 -6.49
CA PHE A 90 -24.72 -24.10 -6.06
C PHE A 90 -26.25 -24.14 -5.95
N THR A 91 -26.77 -23.86 -4.76
CA THR A 91 -28.21 -23.92 -4.46
C THR A 91 -28.93 -22.58 -4.57
N ASP A 92 -28.17 -21.47 -4.54
CA ASP A 92 -28.67 -20.11 -4.73
C ASP A 92 -27.62 -19.32 -5.53
N VAL A 93 -28.00 -18.90 -6.74
CA VAL A 93 -27.14 -18.11 -7.65
C VAL A 93 -27.83 -16.77 -7.87
N GLN A 94 -27.24 -15.71 -7.32
CA GLN A 94 -27.76 -14.35 -7.48
C GLN A 94 -26.96 -13.64 -8.57
N LEU A 95 -27.64 -13.40 -9.70
CA LEU A 95 -27.07 -12.63 -10.80
C LEU A 95 -27.27 -11.12 -10.55
N PRO A 96 -26.38 -10.26 -11.07
CA PRO A 96 -26.63 -8.82 -11.07
C PRO A 96 -27.99 -8.52 -11.70
N ASP A 97 -28.74 -7.57 -11.13
CA ASP A 97 -30.01 -7.15 -11.72
C ASP A 97 -29.75 -6.68 -13.16
N PRO A 98 -30.45 -7.21 -14.18
CA PRO A 98 -30.23 -6.83 -15.57
C PRO A 98 -30.57 -5.36 -15.86
N ALA A 99 -31.27 -4.67 -14.95
CA ALA A 99 -31.45 -3.23 -14.97
C ALA A 99 -30.23 -2.45 -14.47
N ASN A 100 -29.21 -3.13 -13.91
CA ASN A 100 -27.94 -2.53 -13.54
C ASN A 100 -27.14 -2.25 -14.81
N ARG A 101 -27.21 -1.00 -15.28
CA ARG A 101 -26.55 -0.57 -16.51
C ARG A 101 -25.99 0.83 -16.37
N VAL A 102 -24.86 1.04 -17.03
CA VAL A 102 -24.31 2.36 -17.30
C VAL A 102 -24.82 2.77 -18.68
N THR A 103 -25.80 3.66 -18.70
CA THR A 103 -26.27 4.30 -19.95
C THR A 103 -25.65 5.68 -20.07
N LEU A 104 -25.56 6.21 -21.28
CA LEU A 104 -25.21 7.61 -21.46
C LEU A 104 -26.43 8.49 -21.12
N SER A 105 -26.20 9.57 -20.37
CA SER A 105 -27.22 10.56 -20.07
C SER A 105 -27.23 11.65 -21.15
N ASP A 106 -28.35 12.38 -21.26
CA ASP A 106 -28.44 13.55 -22.14
C ASP A 106 -27.54 14.71 -21.66
N GLN A 107 -26.99 14.64 -20.44
CA GLN A 107 -26.03 15.60 -19.94
C GLN A 107 -24.62 15.26 -20.41
N ARG A 108 -23.95 16.24 -21.01
CA ARG A 108 -22.56 16.12 -21.46
C ARG A 108 -21.60 16.81 -20.48
N ASP A 109 -20.36 16.36 -20.43
CA ASP A 109 -19.31 17.00 -19.65
C ASP A 109 -18.62 18.15 -20.40
N GLY A 110 -17.57 18.73 -19.80
CA GLY A 110 -16.84 19.87 -20.38
C GLY A 110 -16.03 19.52 -21.64
N LEU A 111 -15.97 18.25 -22.04
CA LEU A 111 -15.35 17.75 -23.26
C LEU A 111 -16.41 17.27 -24.27
N ASP A 112 -17.68 17.63 -24.05
CA ASP A 112 -18.84 17.22 -24.84
C ASP A 112 -19.09 15.69 -24.84
N VAL A 113 -18.58 14.98 -23.83
CA VAL A 113 -18.81 13.53 -23.68
C VAL A 113 -20.09 13.30 -22.86
N PRO A 114 -21.05 12.48 -23.34
CA PRO A 114 -22.23 12.12 -22.56
C PRO A 114 -21.84 11.48 -21.22
N ARG A 115 -22.35 12.03 -20.11
CA ARG A 115 -22.04 11.53 -18.77
C ARG A 115 -22.71 10.18 -18.52
N PRO A 116 -22.09 9.28 -17.73
CA PRO A 116 -22.71 8.02 -17.37
C PRO A 116 -23.89 8.24 -16.41
N LYS A 117 -25.04 7.69 -16.76
CA LYS A 117 -26.20 7.47 -15.90
C LYS A 117 -26.17 6.01 -15.45
N ILE A 118 -25.92 5.81 -14.16
CA ILE A 118 -25.86 4.48 -13.55
C ILE A 118 -27.21 4.17 -12.93
N ALA A 119 -27.94 3.22 -13.52
CA ALA A 119 -29.02 2.55 -12.83
C ALA A 119 -28.42 1.38 -12.04
N HIS A 120 -28.67 1.30 -10.74
CA HIS A 120 -28.30 0.13 -9.96
C HIS A 120 -29.36 -0.20 -8.91
N LYS A 121 -29.62 -1.50 -8.74
CA LYS A 121 -30.39 -2.09 -7.68
C LYS A 121 -29.48 -3.04 -6.93
N ILE A 122 -29.33 -2.80 -5.64
CA ILE A 122 -28.57 -3.65 -4.73
C ILE A 122 -29.45 -4.84 -4.37
N ASP A 123 -28.92 -6.05 -4.50
CA ASP A 123 -29.60 -7.29 -4.15
C ASP A 123 -29.77 -7.42 -2.62
N ASP A 124 -30.66 -8.32 -2.18
CA ASP A 124 -30.98 -8.46 -0.77
C ASP A 124 -29.86 -9.12 0.04
N HIS A 125 -29.00 -9.93 -0.57
CA HIS A 125 -27.80 -10.46 0.10
C HIS A 125 -26.83 -9.32 0.43
N SER A 126 -26.52 -8.47 -0.55
CA SER A 126 -25.69 -7.28 -0.38
C SER A 126 -26.27 -6.29 0.64
N LYS A 127 -27.60 -6.09 0.64
CA LYS A 127 -28.27 -5.30 1.69
C LYS A 127 -28.11 -5.91 3.08
N ARG A 128 -28.27 -7.22 3.23
CA ARG A 128 -28.07 -7.92 4.51
C ARG A 128 -26.62 -7.83 4.97
N ALA A 129 -25.66 -7.96 4.06
CA ALA A 129 -24.24 -7.81 4.35
C ALA A 129 -23.90 -6.38 4.82
N LEU A 130 -24.44 -5.36 4.14
CA LEU A 130 -24.32 -3.95 4.55
C LEU A 130 -24.94 -3.70 5.93
N ALA A 131 -26.15 -4.23 6.16
CA ALA A 131 -26.83 -4.12 7.45
C ALA A 131 -26.04 -4.80 8.59
N TYR A 132 -25.48 -5.99 8.33
CA TYR A 132 -24.62 -6.69 9.26
C TYR A 132 -23.33 -5.91 9.57
N GLY A 133 -22.67 -5.35 8.53
CA GLY A 133 -21.50 -4.50 8.68
C GLY A 133 -21.81 -3.27 9.55
N HIS A 134 -22.93 -2.60 9.32
CA HIS A 134 -23.40 -1.49 10.15
C HIS A 134 -23.71 -1.90 11.60
N ALA A 135 -24.31 -3.08 11.82
CA ALA A 135 -24.57 -3.59 13.16
C ALA A 135 -23.29 -3.91 13.92
N LEU A 136 -22.30 -4.52 13.25
CA LEU A 136 -21.00 -4.82 13.84
C LEU A 136 -20.23 -3.54 14.19
N ALA A 137 -20.20 -2.55 13.29
CA ALA A 137 -19.60 -1.25 13.56
C ALA A 137 -20.22 -0.58 14.78
N ARG A 138 -21.56 -0.61 14.91
CA ARG A 138 -22.26 -0.08 16.10
C ARG A 138 -21.90 -0.83 17.38
N ARG A 139 -21.75 -2.16 17.35
CA ARG A 139 -21.34 -2.93 18.53
C ARG A 139 -19.91 -2.61 18.96
N ILE A 140 -19.00 -2.42 18.00
CA ILE A 140 -17.63 -1.97 18.27
C ILE A 140 -17.67 -0.58 18.91
N TRP A 141 -18.50 0.33 18.38
CA TRP A 141 -18.67 1.67 18.94
C TRP A 141 -19.23 1.67 20.36
N GLN A 142 -20.31 0.92 20.61
CA GLN A 142 -20.88 0.79 21.95
C GLN A 142 -19.82 0.29 22.95
N HIS A 143 -19.02 -0.69 22.55
CA HIS A 143 -17.97 -1.20 23.42
C HIS A 143 -16.87 -0.17 23.70
N LEU A 144 -16.52 0.67 22.72
CA LEU A 144 -15.58 1.78 22.87
C LEU A 144 -16.14 2.90 23.76
N GLU A 145 -17.43 3.24 23.64
CA GLU A 145 -18.12 4.19 24.51
C GLU A 145 -18.13 3.69 25.96
N ASP A 146 -18.51 2.42 26.17
CA ASP A 146 -18.60 1.78 27.48
C ASP A 146 -17.25 1.66 28.20
N THR A 147 -16.14 1.48 27.46
CA THR A 147 -14.79 1.30 28.04
C THR A 147 -13.92 2.56 28.06
N ALA A 148 -14.16 3.54 27.19
CA ALA A 148 -13.28 4.71 27.03
C ALA A 148 -13.93 6.06 27.36
N GLY A 149 -15.21 6.10 27.75
CA GLY A 149 -15.89 7.35 28.14
C GLY A 149 -16.04 8.36 27.00
N ALA A 150 -15.98 7.90 25.75
CA ALA A 150 -16.18 8.74 24.58
C ALA A 150 -17.65 9.17 24.51
N THR A 151 -17.93 10.47 24.71
CA THR A 151 -19.29 11.01 24.64
C THR A 151 -19.64 11.63 23.28
N GLU A 152 -18.65 11.86 22.43
CA GLU A 152 -18.85 12.31 21.05
C GLU A 152 -17.64 11.97 20.19
N VAL A 153 -17.89 11.39 19.02
CA VAL A 153 -16.92 11.20 17.95
C VAL A 153 -17.65 11.57 16.68
N GLU A 154 -17.19 12.62 15.98
CA GLU A 154 -17.71 12.89 14.64
C GLU A 154 -17.42 11.65 13.77
N PRO A 155 -18.45 10.97 13.24
CA PRO A 155 -18.19 9.91 12.30
C PRO A 155 -17.53 10.57 11.10
N LEU A 156 -16.28 10.18 10.80
CA LEU A 156 -15.78 10.19 9.44
C LEU A 156 -16.74 9.31 8.66
N GLN A 157 -17.87 9.88 8.23
CA GLN A 157 -18.59 9.34 7.11
C GLN A 157 -17.53 9.28 6.01
N PRO A 158 -17.17 8.10 5.47
CA PRO A 158 -16.63 8.12 4.14
C PRO A 158 -17.71 8.86 3.36
N THR A 159 -17.42 10.06 2.87
CA THR A 159 -18.26 10.70 1.89
C THR A 159 -18.16 9.83 0.64
N LEU A 160 -18.89 8.71 0.64
CA LEU A 160 -19.47 8.16 -0.56
C LEU A 160 -20.49 9.20 -1.02
N LYS A 161 -19.97 10.31 -1.57
CA LYS A 161 -20.71 11.10 -2.53
C LYS A 161 -20.90 10.20 -3.73
N PHE A 162 -21.93 9.38 -3.70
CA PHE A 162 -22.56 8.96 -4.92
C PHE A 162 -23.12 10.24 -5.53
N ASN A 163 -22.44 10.79 -6.54
CA ASN A 163 -22.90 11.96 -7.31
C ASN A 163 -24.10 11.58 -8.21
N GLY A 164 -25.15 11.03 -7.61
CA GLY A 164 -26.49 11.04 -8.18
C GLY A 164 -27.09 12.42 -7.91
N GLY A 165 -27.25 13.21 -8.97
CA GLY A 165 -27.57 14.63 -8.91
C GLY A 165 -28.69 14.98 -7.92
N ARG A 166 -28.36 15.81 -6.93
CA ARG A 166 -29.32 16.75 -6.36
C ARG A 166 -28.97 18.14 -6.85
N ALA A 167 -29.96 18.75 -7.48
CA ALA A 167 -29.94 20.12 -7.94
C ALA A 167 -29.46 21.07 -6.83
N ARG A 168 -28.55 21.96 -7.18
CA ARG A 168 -28.26 23.18 -6.43
C ARG A 168 -28.39 24.39 -7.38
N PRO A 169 -28.75 25.56 -6.83
CA PRO A 169 -29.42 26.61 -7.56
C PRO A 169 -28.48 27.34 -8.51
N ALA A 170 -29.07 27.93 -9.54
CA ALA A 170 -28.42 28.75 -10.55
C ALA A 170 -27.46 29.78 -9.93
N TYR A 171 -26.20 29.71 -10.32
CA TYR A 171 -25.31 30.86 -10.30
C TYR A 171 -24.88 31.16 -11.73
N GLY A 172 -25.02 32.44 -12.09
CA GLY A 172 -25.05 32.95 -13.45
C GLY A 172 -23.78 32.73 -14.27
N ARG A 173 -23.99 32.82 -15.58
CA ARG A 173 -22.99 32.99 -16.63
C ARG A 173 -21.89 33.97 -16.21
N GLN A 174 -20.63 33.54 -16.30
CA GLN A 174 -19.59 34.39 -16.86
C GLN A 174 -18.75 33.58 -17.85
N THR A 175 -18.73 34.13 -19.06
CA THR A 175 -18.08 33.63 -20.27
C THR A 175 -16.58 33.93 -20.26
N GLY A 176 -15.79 32.92 -20.64
CA GLY A 176 -14.49 33.12 -21.29
C GLY A 176 -13.26 32.93 -20.41
N ARG A 177 -12.46 31.89 -20.68
CA ARG A 177 -11.04 32.00 -21.10
C ARG A 177 -10.33 30.64 -21.20
N SER A 178 -9.59 30.52 -22.31
CA SER A 178 -8.37 29.76 -22.62
C SER A 178 -8.07 28.41 -21.96
N ALA A 179 -7.65 27.46 -22.80
CA ALA A 179 -6.97 26.20 -22.48
C ALA A 179 -6.12 26.27 -21.19
N LEU A 180 -6.60 25.63 -20.13
CA LEU A 180 -5.93 25.57 -18.84
C LEU A 180 -4.77 24.57 -18.91
N SER A 181 -3.55 25.09 -18.79
CA SER A 181 -2.45 24.35 -18.19
C SER A 181 -2.93 23.84 -16.82
N ARG A 182 -3.07 22.53 -16.65
CA ARG A 182 -3.54 21.90 -15.39
C ARG A 182 -2.57 22.29 -14.28
N THR A 183 -3.02 23.05 -13.30
CA THR A 183 -2.13 23.62 -12.28
C THR A 183 -2.06 22.67 -11.08
N VAL A 184 -1.24 21.64 -11.18
CA VAL A 184 -0.98 20.75 -10.04
C VAL A 184 -0.06 21.47 -9.06
N THR A 185 -0.56 21.75 -7.85
CA THR A 185 0.22 22.45 -6.81
C THR A 185 0.77 21.44 -5.82
N VAL A 186 2.07 21.52 -5.53
CA VAL A 186 2.68 20.76 -4.44
C VAL A 186 2.35 21.47 -3.12
N THR A 187 1.65 20.79 -2.22
CA THR A 187 1.25 21.36 -0.93
C THR A 187 2.25 20.96 0.17
N THR A 188 2.63 19.69 0.25
CA THR A 188 3.54 19.20 1.31
C THR A 188 4.69 18.41 0.69
N ARG A 189 5.91 18.62 1.18
CA ARG A 189 7.09 17.84 0.78
C ARG A 189 7.64 17.08 1.98
N LEU A 190 7.88 15.79 1.79
CA LEU A 190 8.58 14.94 2.76
C LEU A 190 9.88 14.45 2.13
N VAL A 191 11.00 14.75 2.77
CA VAL A 191 12.33 14.30 2.40
C VAL A 191 12.86 13.39 3.49
N ILE A 192 13.32 12.21 3.11
CA ILE A 192 13.91 11.22 4.00
C ILE A 192 15.35 11.00 3.57
N ALA A 193 16.28 11.34 4.47
CA ALA A 193 17.68 11.02 4.36
C ALA A 193 17.99 9.85 5.30
N ARG A 194 18.37 8.68 4.75
CA ARG A 194 18.91 7.62 5.62
C ARG A 194 20.21 8.13 6.23
N HIS A 195 20.44 7.84 7.51
CA HIS A 195 21.72 8.12 8.17
C HIS A 195 22.92 7.61 7.35
N GLY A 196 24.06 8.28 7.51
CA GLY A 196 25.33 7.85 6.91
C GLY A 196 25.78 6.50 7.45
N GLU A 197 26.77 5.88 6.83
CA GLU A 197 27.35 4.64 7.33
C GLU A 197 27.75 4.76 8.82
N ALA A 198 27.27 3.83 9.63
CA ALA A 198 27.57 3.78 11.07
C ALA A 198 28.54 2.65 11.39
N ARG A 199 29.31 2.81 12.47
CA ARG A 199 30.31 1.82 12.91
C ARG A 199 29.71 0.43 13.19
N CYS A 200 28.47 0.39 13.67
CA CYS A 200 27.73 -0.86 13.84
C CYS A 200 27.39 -1.53 12.50
N ASN A 201 27.19 -0.76 11.42
CA ASN A 201 26.95 -1.33 10.09
C ASN A 201 28.21 -2.01 9.56
N THR A 202 29.36 -1.33 9.60
CA THR A 202 30.65 -1.89 9.18
C THR A 202 31.06 -3.11 10.01
N ALA A 203 30.68 -3.13 11.30
CA ALA A 203 30.94 -4.25 12.19
C ALA A 203 29.93 -5.40 12.06
N GLY A 204 28.88 -5.27 11.24
CA GLY A 204 27.80 -6.26 11.14
C GLY A 204 27.04 -6.48 12.45
N ARG A 205 26.97 -5.45 13.30
CA ARG A 205 26.32 -5.50 14.62
C ARG A 205 24.97 -4.79 14.61
N VAL A 206 24.08 -5.28 15.47
CA VAL A 206 22.82 -4.62 15.79
C VAL A 206 23.11 -3.30 16.51
N GLY A 207 22.77 -2.18 15.88
CA GLY A 207 23.00 -0.84 16.43
C GLY A 207 21.80 -0.30 17.20
N GLY A 208 21.57 -0.80 18.41
CA GLY A 208 20.52 -0.29 19.32
C GLY A 208 20.94 0.95 20.10
N PRO A 209 20.13 1.39 21.08
CA PRO A 209 20.41 2.59 21.88
C PRO A 209 21.72 2.51 22.65
N LYS A 210 22.08 1.33 23.17
CA LYS A 210 23.22 1.16 24.08
C LYS A 210 24.54 1.07 23.33
N THR A 211 24.54 0.49 22.13
CA THR A 211 25.78 0.17 21.40
C THR A 211 26.04 1.03 20.17
N CYS A 212 25.12 1.94 19.82
CA CYS A 212 25.34 2.86 18.71
C CYS A 212 26.42 3.90 19.06
N THR A 213 27.59 3.77 18.44
CA THR A 213 28.75 4.66 18.64
C THR A 213 28.89 5.74 17.58
N GLY A 214 27.87 5.95 16.74
CA GLY A 214 27.84 7.00 15.71
C GLY A 214 28.31 6.57 14.34
N LEU A 215 28.64 7.56 13.51
CA LEU A 215 29.04 7.42 12.11
C LEU A 215 30.51 6.98 11.95
N THR A 216 30.81 6.35 10.82
CA THR A 216 32.17 6.23 10.29
C THR A 216 32.58 7.54 9.60
N ASP A 217 33.86 7.70 9.27
CA ASP A 217 34.32 8.88 8.52
C ASP A 217 33.70 8.91 7.11
N ALA A 218 33.57 7.74 6.47
CA ALA A 218 32.82 7.59 5.22
C ALA A 218 31.35 7.99 5.39
N GLY A 219 30.71 7.60 6.50
CA GLY A 219 29.33 8.00 6.81
C GLY A 219 29.15 9.50 7.02
N ARG A 220 30.13 10.19 7.62
CA ARG A 220 30.14 11.65 7.75
C ARG A 220 30.24 12.31 6.38
N PHE A 221 31.22 11.89 5.57
CA PHE A 221 31.40 12.38 4.21
C PHE A 221 30.14 12.19 3.34
N GLN A 222 29.48 11.03 3.44
CA GLN A 222 28.23 10.76 2.74
C GLN A 222 27.14 11.80 3.07
N ILE A 223 26.97 12.15 4.35
CA ILE A 223 25.96 13.11 4.78
C ILE A 223 26.34 14.54 4.43
N GLU A 224 27.61 14.91 4.51
CA GLU A 224 28.10 16.23 4.07
C GLU A 224 27.81 16.46 2.58
N ARG A 225 28.03 15.44 1.74
CA ARG A 225 27.67 15.48 0.31
C ARG A 225 26.17 15.63 0.09
N LEU A 226 25.36 14.94 0.91
CA LEU A 226 23.91 15.06 0.85
C LEU A 226 23.45 16.47 1.27
N ALA A 227 24.04 17.02 2.34
CA ALA A 227 23.74 18.36 2.83
C ALA A 227 24.05 19.41 1.75
N ALA A 228 25.23 19.33 1.12
CA ALA A 228 25.62 20.23 0.03
C ALA A 228 24.64 20.17 -1.15
N ARG A 229 24.18 18.98 -1.53
CA ARG A 229 23.15 18.83 -2.56
C ARG A 229 21.83 19.47 -2.14
N LEU A 230 21.34 19.18 -0.93
CA LEU A 230 20.07 19.72 -0.46
C LEU A 230 20.10 21.25 -0.33
N ALA A 231 21.25 21.82 0.04
CA ALA A 231 21.47 23.26 0.07
C ALA A 231 21.40 23.87 -1.35
N ALA A 232 22.02 23.23 -2.34
CA ALA A 232 21.95 23.68 -3.73
C ALA A 232 20.54 23.58 -4.35
N GLU A 233 19.71 22.67 -3.84
CA GLU A 233 18.33 22.44 -4.29
C GLU A 233 17.27 23.18 -3.45
N GLN A 234 17.67 24.05 -2.50
CA GLN A 234 16.70 24.79 -1.69
C GLN A 234 15.81 25.68 -2.57
N ASP A 235 14.51 25.44 -2.45
CA ASP A 235 13.46 26.20 -3.11
C ASP A 235 13.04 27.37 -2.22
N ALA A 236 13.32 28.61 -2.66
CA ALA A 236 12.96 29.82 -1.93
C ALA A 236 11.44 29.97 -1.71
N GLY A 237 10.60 29.32 -2.53
CA GLY A 237 9.15 29.32 -2.39
C GLY A 237 8.59 28.29 -1.40
N ASN A 238 9.38 27.28 -1.01
CA ASN A 238 8.99 26.27 -0.02
C ASN A 238 10.23 25.70 0.71
N PRO A 239 10.87 26.51 1.57
CA PRO A 239 12.10 26.11 2.25
C PRO A 239 11.85 25.02 3.29
N VAL A 240 12.82 24.13 3.47
CA VAL A 240 12.82 23.19 4.60
C VAL A 240 12.91 23.99 5.90
N GLY A 241 11.97 23.80 6.81
CA GLY A 241 11.92 24.59 8.06
C GLY A 241 12.81 24.04 9.19
N ALA A 242 13.02 22.72 9.22
CA ALA A 242 13.82 22.05 10.24
C ALA A 242 14.28 20.66 9.78
N VAL A 243 15.34 20.15 10.41
CA VAL A 243 15.76 18.74 10.30
C VAL A 243 15.27 17.99 11.52
N TYR A 244 14.54 16.89 11.31
CA TYR A 244 14.12 16.00 12.40
C TYR A 244 14.98 14.75 12.47
N ALA A 245 15.37 14.34 13.68
CA ALA A 245 16.15 13.13 13.88
C ALA A 245 15.69 12.35 15.12
N GLY A 246 15.70 11.02 15.02
CA GLY A 246 15.56 10.14 16.18
C GLY A 246 16.77 10.24 17.14
N PRO A 247 16.64 9.74 18.39
CA PRO A 247 17.65 9.93 19.44
C PRO A 247 18.93 9.08 19.25
N ARG A 248 18.96 8.12 18.32
CA ARG A 248 20.14 7.30 18.05
C ARG A 248 21.31 8.19 17.65
N ARG A 249 22.49 7.95 18.23
CA ARG A 249 23.70 8.75 17.96
C ARG A 249 24.01 8.93 16.47
N ARG A 250 23.89 7.87 15.66
CA ARG A 250 24.09 7.95 14.20
C ARG A 250 23.08 8.85 13.48
N LEU A 251 21.83 8.92 13.97
CA LEU A 251 20.81 9.84 13.45
C LEU A 251 21.08 11.26 13.90
N GLN A 252 21.49 11.45 15.16
CA GLN A 252 21.87 12.76 15.69
C GLN A 252 23.07 13.35 14.95
N GLU A 253 24.12 12.55 14.70
CA GLU A 253 25.27 12.99 13.92
C GLU A 253 24.91 13.29 12.46
N SER A 254 24.08 12.45 11.82
CA SER A 254 23.62 12.72 10.44
C SER A 254 22.73 13.97 10.38
N GLY A 255 21.77 14.09 11.31
CA GLY A 255 20.86 15.22 11.39
C GLY A 255 21.59 16.53 11.67
N ARG A 256 22.64 16.49 12.50
CA ARG A 256 23.49 17.66 12.76
C ARG A 256 24.21 18.13 11.52
N LEU A 257 24.87 17.22 10.79
CA LEU A 257 25.56 17.56 9.54
C LEU A 257 24.60 18.12 8.47
N LEU A 258 23.39 17.56 8.36
CA LEU A 258 22.34 18.10 7.49
C LEU A 258 21.89 19.49 7.93
N ALA A 259 21.62 19.67 9.22
CA ALA A 259 21.16 20.92 9.80
C ALA A 259 22.20 22.04 9.60
N ASP A 260 23.47 21.77 9.90
CA ASP A 260 24.57 22.71 9.76
C ASP A 260 24.77 23.09 8.28
N GLY A 261 24.76 22.12 7.36
CA GLY A 261 24.90 22.38 5.93
C GLY A 261 23.73 23.13 5.28
N LEU A 262 22.55 23.11 5.91
CA LEU A 262 21.36 23.84 5.44
C LEU A 262 21.09 25.14 6.23
N GLY A 263 21.84 25.41 7.30
CA GLY A 263 21.56 26.52 8.21
C GLY A 263 20.24 26.40 8.98
N LEU A 264 19.82 25.17 9.32
CA LEU A 264 18.52 24.86 9.93
C LEU A 264 18.65 24.34 11.36
N PRO A 265 17.60 24.43 12.19
CA PRO A 265 17.59 23.76 13.49
C PRO A 265 17.46 22.24 13.35
N LEU A 266 18.16 21.51 14.23
CA LEU A 266 17.97 20.08 14.44
C LEU A 266 16.97 19.85 15.60
N LEU A 267 15.86 19.19 15.30
CA LEU A 267 14.84 18.82 16.26
C LEU A 267 14.92 17.31 16.55
N THR A 268 15.14 16.96 17.81
CA THR A 268 15.14 15.55 18.24
C THR A 268 13.71 15.08 18.46
N ASP A 269 13.31 14.03 17.76
CA ASP A 269 11.98 13.43 17.84
C ASP A 269 12.10 11.96 18.28
N PRO A 270 11.75 11.64 19.55
CA PRO A 270 11.78 10.26 20.07
C PRO A 270 10.91 9.28 19.27
N GLY A 271 9.86 9.76 18.59
CA GLY A 271 8.99 8.92 17.77
C GLY A 271 9.68 8.36 16.52
N LEU A 272 10.77 9.02 16.08
CA LEU A 272 11.62 8.59 14.97
C LEU A 272 12.74 7.62 15.38
N ASP A 273 12.76 7.13 16.63
CA ASP A 273 13.72 6.08 17.02
C ASP A 273 13.47 4.78 16.24
N GLY A 274 14.55 4.07 15.93
CA GLY A 274 14.51 2.76 15.27
C GLY A 274 13.93 1.65 16.16
N PRO A 275 13.89 0.40 15.67
CA PRO A 275 13.38 -0.73 16.44
C PRO A 275 14.07 -0.87 17.79
N ARG A 276 13.31 -1.26 18.82
CA ARG A 276 13.88 -1.67 20.11
C ARG A 276 14.43 -3.10 19.95
N HIS A 277 15.72 -3.28 20.11
CA HIS A 277 16.39 -4.55 19.84
C HIS A 277 16.51 -5.47 21.08
N GLY A 278 16.11 -5.00 22.26
CA GLY A 278 16.21 -5.79 23.49
C GLY A 278 17.63 -6.30 23.72
N GLN A 279 17.77 -7.58 24.02
CA GLN A 279 19.06 -8.25 24.23
C GLN A 279 19.89 -8.41 22.94
N ALA A 280 19.32 -8.18 21.76
CA ALA A 280 20.09 -8.20 20.51
C ALA A 280 21.00 -6.98 20.34
N ASP A 281 20.82 -5.91 21.12
CA ASP A 281 21.64 -4.70 21.01
C ASP A 281 23.14 -5.01 21.23
N GLY A 282 23.96 -4.78 20.19
CA GLY A 282 25.39 -5.08 20.20
C GLY A 282 25.76 -6.47 19.68
N MET A 283 24.82 -7.39 19.52
CA MET A 283 25.10 -8.72 18.94
C MET A 283 25.44 -8.60 17.45
N LEU A 284 26.12 -9.61 16.90
CA LEU A 284 26.30 -9.70 15.46
C LEU A 284 24.99 -10.15 14.81
N TRP A 285 24.61 -9.56 13.67
CA TRP A 285 23.39 -9.94 12.97
C TRP A 285 23.34 -11.43 12.63
N ARG A 286 24.49 -12.03 12.23
CA ARG A 286 24.61 -13.46 11.98
C ARG A 286 24.24 -14.35 13.18
N GLU A 287 24.51 -13.89 14.40
CA GLU A 287 24.19 -14.63 15.63
C GLU A 287 22.70 -14.52 15.96
N VAL A 288 22.11 -13.35 15.72
CA VAL A 288 20.67 -13.11 15.87
C VAL A 288 19.90 -13.97 14.86
N GLU A 289 20.29 -13.98 13.60
CA GLU A 289 19.65 -14.78 12.53
C GLU A 289 19.75 -16.29 12.81
N ALA A 290 20.91 -16.76 13.28
CA ALA A 290 21.09 -18.15 13.67
C ALA A 290 20.18 -18.53 14.84
N SER A 291 20.11 -17.69 15.87
CA SER A 291 19.26 -17.91 17.06
C SER A 291 17.77 -17.85 16.71
N PHE A 292 17.39 -16.96 15.78
CA PHE A 292 16.01 -16.80 15.34
C PHE A 292 15.54 -17.93 14.41
N ARG A 293 16.49 -18.67 13.80
CA ARG A 293 16.30 -19.70 12.77
C ARG A 293 15.73 -19.14 11.47
N GLY A 294 16.32 -18.06 10.99
CA GLY A 294 15.93 -17.39 9.76
C GLY A 294 15.96 -15.89 9.92
N ALA A 295 15.45 -15.19 8.92
CA ALA A 295 15.48 -13.75 8.93
C ALA A 295 14.33 -13.16 9.77
N PRO A 296 14.58 -12.20 10.68
CA PRO A 296 13.55 -11.60 11.53
C PRO A 296 12.32 -11.07 10.78
N TYR A 297 12.51 -10.53 9.57
CA TYR A 297 11.42 -10.01 8.73
C TYR A 297 10.47 -11.09 8.20
N ALA A 298 10.85 -12.38 8.19
CA ALA A 298 9.97 -13.48 7.80
C ALA A 298 8.90 -13.80 8.87
N HIS A 299 9.15 -13.37 10.11
CA HIS A 299 8.23 -13.59 11.24
C HIS A 299 7.96 -12.26 11.95
N PRO A 300 7.24 -11.32 11.31
CA PRO A 300 7.20 -9.92 11.73
C PRO A 300 6.47 -9.66 13.07
N ASN A 301 5.76 -10.67 13.59
CA ASN A 301 5.12 -10.63 14.92
C ASN A 301 5.96 -11.27 16.02
N ARG A 302 7.11 -11.89 15.70
CA ARG A 302 7.99 -12.52 16.67
C ARG A 302 9.18 -11.59 16.96
N PRO A 303 9.52 -11.33 18.23
CA PRO A 303 10.69 -10.54 18.58
C PRO A 303 11.98 -11.29 18.22
N CYS A 304 12.99 -10.60 17.68
CA CYS A 304 14.24 -11.23 17.22
C CYS A 304 15.14 -11.74 18.36
N ALA A 305 14.95 -11.21 19.56
CA ALA A 305 15.61 -11.61 20.80
C ALA A 305 14.69 -11.29 22.00
N PRO A 306 15.00 -11.79 23.21
CA PRO A 306 14.28 -11.38 24.41
C PRO A 306 14.28 -9.84 24.56
N ASP A 307 13.15 -9.31 25.01
CA ASP A 307 12.89 -7.87 25.19
C ASP A 307 12.96 -7.01 23.90
N ALA A 308 13.10 -7.64 22.72
CA ALA A 308 13.04 -6.94 21.45
C ALA A 308 11.59 -6.62 21.06
N GLU A 309 11.39 -5.52 20.35
CA GLU A 309 10.11 -5.16 19.75
C GLU A 309 9.91 -5.96 18.46
N PRO A 310 8.76 -6.64 18.27
CA PRO A 310 8.41 -7.24 16.99
C PRO A 310 8.36 -6.20 15.86
N TRP A 311 8.71 -6.62 14.65
CA TRP A 311 8.73 -5.73 13.48
C TRP A 311 7.39 -5.01 13.24
N ASN A 312 6.27 -5.71 13.34
CA ASN A 312 4.95 -5.11 13.16
C ASN A 312 4.58 -4.12 14.26
N SER A 313 5.07 -4.32 15.48
CA SER A 313 4.89 -3.36 16.59
C SER A 313 5.66 -2.07 16.31
N TYR A 314 6.91 -2.19 15.85
CA TYR A 314 7.71 -1.05 15.40
C TYR A 314 7.03 -0.29 14.26
N LEU A 315 6.61 -1.00 13.19
CA LEU A 315 5.91 -0.39 12.05
C LEU A 315 4.64 0.34 12.50
N THR A 316 3.83 -0.28 13.36
CA THR A 316 2.59 0.34 13.86
C THR A 316 2.88 1.65 14.61
N ARG A 317 3.85 1.63 15.53
CA ARG A 317 4.26 2.82 16.30
C ARG A 317 4.75 3.94 15.40
N VAL A 318 5.70 3.63 14.51
CA VAL A 318 6.37 4.65 13.69
C VAL A 318 5.44 5.19 12.61
N THR A 319 4.61 4.35 11.99
CA THR A 319 3.60 4.80 11.02
C THR A 319 2.58 5.75 11.65
N ARG A 320 2.09 5.45 12.87
CA ARG A 320 1.19 6.36 13.60
C ARG A 320 1.87 7.70 13.89
N HIS A 321 3.13 7.66 14.32
CA HIS A 321 3.90 8.87 14.60
C HIS A 321 4.11 9.73 13.34
N LEU A 322 4.48 9.09 12.22
CA LEU A 322 4.69 9.76 10.94
C LEU A 322 3.41 10.39 10.39
N ALA A 323 2.26 9.72 10.53
CA ALA A 323 0.97 10.29 10.14
C ALA A 323 0.70 11.60 10.88
N GLY A 324 0.82 11.59 12.21
CA GLY A 324 0.65 12.81 13.01
C GLY A 324 1.71 13.88 12.75
N LEU A 325 2.96 13.50 12.43
CA LEU A 325 4.00 14.43 12.00
C LEU A 325 3.60 15.13 10.68
N LEU A 326 3.15 14.38 9.69
CA LEU A 326 2.76 14.92 8.39
C LEU A 326 1.52 15.82 8.48
N GLU A 327 0.55 15.47 9.32
CA GLU A 327 -0.62 16.32 9.60
C GLU A 327 -0.23 17.68 10.19
N ARG A 328 0.73 17.71 11.13
CA ARG A 328 1.26 18.97 11.71
C ARG A 328 2.05 19.83 10.72
N HIS A 329 2.45 19.24 9.59
CA HIS A 329 3.23 19.89 8.54
C HIS A 329 2.45 19.98 7.23
N ASP A 330 1.12 20.05 7.28
CA ASP A 330 0.33 20.36 6.09
C ASP A 330 0.78 21.69 5.47
N GLY A 331 0.99 21.71 4.14
CA GLY A 331 1.55 22.87 3.45
C GLY A 331 3.07 23.04 3.59
N GLY A 332 3.75 22.20 4.38
CA GLY A 332 5.15 22.39 4.76
C GLY A 332 6.17 21.50 4.03
N HIS A 333 7.44 21.68 4.38
CA HIS A 333 8.55 20.89 3.88
C HIS A 333 9.37 20.27 5.03
N VAL A 334 9.27 18.95 5.16
CA VAL A 334 9.83 18.16 6.26
C VAL A 334 11.06 17.39 5.79
N LEU A 335 12.19 17.54 6.49
CA LEU A 335 13.40 16.74 6.27
C LEU A 335 13.68 15.84 7.48
N LEU A 336 13.75 14.53 7.25
CA LEU A 336 14.04 13.51 8.26
C LEU A 336 15.44 12.93 8.08
N ALA A 337 16.28 12.99 9.10
CA ALA A 337 17.42 12.09 9.26
C ALA A 337 16.94 10.80 9.92
N ALA A 338 16.91 9.72 9.15
CA ALA A 338 16.10 8.54 9.47
C ALA A 338 16.85 7.22 9.33
N HIS A 339 16.20 6.14 9.76
CA HIS A 339 16.64 4.77 9.52
C HIS A 339 16.09 4.24 8.17
N GLY A 340 16.67 3.15 7.65
CA GLY A 340 16.09 2.46 6.49
C GLY A 340 14.69 1.90 6.83
N GLU A 341 14.54 1.49 8.07
CA GLU A 341 13.31 1.02 8.68
C GLU A 341 12.24 2.12 8.75
N THR A 342 12.64 3.38 8.93
CA THR A 342 11.72 4.53 8.89
C THR A 342 11.23 4.79 7.47
N LEU A 343 12.12 4.72 6.46
CA LEU A 343 11.74 4.79 5.05
C LEU A 343 10.71 3.69 4.71
N HIS A 344 10.95 2.46 5.16
CA HIS A 344 10.04 1.34 4.99
C HIS A 344 8.67 1.55 5.65
N ALA A 345 8.60 2.26 6.78
CA ALA A 345 7.36 2.64 7.42
C ALA A 345 6.62 3.72 6.63
N VAL A 346 7.31 4.77 6.18
CA VAL A 346 6.71 5.83 5.35
C VAL A 346 6.16 5.26 4.04
N CYS A 347 6.93 4.42 3.33
CA CYS A 347 6.46 3.81 2.10
C CYS A 347 5.17 3.01 2.32
N ARG A 348 5.07 2.26 3.43
CA ARG A 348 3.84 1.51 3.76
C ARG A 348 2.66 2.44 4.05
N LEU A 349 2.89 3.49 4.84
CA LEU A 349 1.89 4.50 5.16
C LEU A 349 1.32 5.15 3.89
N LEU A 350 2.19 5.69 3.04
CA LEU A 350 1.78 6.51 1.90
C LEU A 350 1.29 5.68 0.70
N LEU A 351 1.72 4.42 0.58
CA LEU A 351 1.21 3.48 -0.45
C LEU A 351 0.00 2.67 0.01
N GLY A 352 -0.48 2.88 1.25
CA GLY A 352 -1.62 2.12 1.79
C GLY A 352 -1.36 0.63 1.96
N ILE A 353 -0.11 0.22 2.19
CA ILE A 353 0.26 -1.18 2.41
C ILE A 353 0.02 -1.52 3.90
N PRO A 354 -0.89 -2.46 4.23
CA PRO A 354 -1.16 -2.80 5.63
C PRO A 354 0.09 -3.33 6.34
N VAL A 355 0.31 -2.91 7.59
CA VAL A 355 1.44 -3.38 8.42
C VAL A 355 1.41 -4.90 8.64
N SER A 356 0.23 -5.52 8.61
CA SER A 356 0.05 -6.97 8.72
C SER A 356 0.54 -7.76 7.51
N ARG A 357 0.83 -7.08 6.39
CA ARG A 357 1.24 -7.71 5.14
C ARG A 357 2.74 -7.51 4.92
N SER A 358 3.47 -8.62 4.84
CA SER A 358 4.85 -8.58 4.36
C SER A 358 4.84 -8.37 2.84
N PRO A 359 5.48 -7.32 2.30
CA PRO A 359 5.49 -7.09 0.87
C PRO A 359 6.44 -8.07 0.17
N VAL A 360 6.07 -8.49 -1.04
CA VAL A 360 6.92 -9.34 -1.89
C VAL A 360 8.12 -8.57 -2.46
N MET A 361 8.03 -7.23 -2.45
CA MET A 361 9.05 -6.30 -2.92
C MET A 361 9.45 -5.35 -1.79
N GLY A 362 10.76 -5.11 -1.64
CA GLY A 362 11.31 -4.15 -0.68
C GLY A 362 11.70 -2.82 -1.33
N PHE A 363 11.94 -1.81 -0.49
CA PHE A 363 12.50 -0.53 -0.92
C PHE A 363 14.00 -0.48 -0.61
N GLY A 364 14.80 -0.13 -1.61
CA GLY A 364 16.22 0.15 -1.40
C GLY A 364 16.39 1.28 -0.38
N ALA A 365 17.37 1.13 0.51
CA ALA A 365 17.71 2.13 1.52
C ALA A 365 19.22 2.11 1.70
N THR A 366 19.95 2.86 0.88
CA THR A 366 21.41 3.02 0.95
C THR A 366 21.76 4.11 1.95
N HIS A 367 22.93 4.04 2.59
CA HIS A 367 23.40 5.11 3.49
C HIS A 367 23.46 6.45 2.75
N ALA A 368 23.02 7.52 3.42
CA ALA A 368 22.76 8.83 2.81
C ALA A 368 21.83 8.80 1.57
N GLY A 369 21.11 7.71 1.33
CA GLY A 369 20.10 7.64 0.28
C GLY A 369 18.95 8.62 0.54
N LEU A 370 18.55 9.33 -0.52
CA LEU A 370 17.51 10.34 -0.49
C LEU A 370 16.21 9.79 -1.08
N THR A 371 15.11 9.90 -0.34
CA THR A 371 13.75 9.61 -0.83
C THR A 371 12.88 10.85 -0.67
N ARG A 372 12.04 11.15 -1.66
CA ARG A 372 11.13 12.30 -1.66
C ARG A 372 9.70 11.90 -1.97
N PHE A 373 8.79 12.41 -1.15
CA PHE A 373 7.35 12.36 -1.39
C PHE A 373 6.79 13.78 -1.49
N GLU A 374 5.81 13.96 -2.37
CA GLU A 374 5.11 15.22 -2.58
C GLU A 374 3.61 15.00 -2.47
N LEU A 375 2.95 15.68 -1.54
CA LEU A 375 1.51 15.80 -1.54
C LEU A 375 1.14 16.82 -2.60
N ARG A 376 0.39 16.38 -3.61
CA ARG A 376 -0.07 17.23 -4.71
C ARG A 376 -1.57 17.40 -4.63
N ARG A 377 -2.03 18.62 -4.83
CA ARG A 377 -3.45 18.96 -4.97
C ARG A 377 -3.76 19.23 -6.45
N ASP A 378 -4.79 18.59 -6.97
CA ASP A 378 -5.29 18.87 -8.32
C ASP A 378 -6.34 19.98 -8.34
N ASP A 379 -6.73 20.40 -9.55
CA ASP A 379 -7.71 21.46 -9.77
C ASP A 379 -9.12 21.12 -9.23
N PHE A 380 -9.39 19.85 -8.90
CA PHE A 380 -10.65 19.40 -8.31
C PHE A 380 -10.61 19.40 -6.77
N GLY A 381 -9.46 19.73 -6.18
CA GLY A 381 -9.24 19.76 -4.74
C GLY A 381 -8.79 18.43 -4.16
N ASP A 382 -8.63 17.38 -4.96
CA ASP A 382 -8.18 16.06 -4.50
C ASP A 382 -6.66 16.09 -4.23
N THR A 383 -6.25 15.44 -3.14
CA THR A 383 -4.85 15.35 -2.74
C THR A 383 -4.29 13.95 -2.91
N ARG A 384 -3.07 13.83 -3.46
CA ARG A 384 -2.37 12.54 -3.61
C ARG A 384 -0.89 12.67 -3.29
N TRP A 385 -0.36 11.70 -2.55
CA TRP A 385 1.08 11.55 -2.35
C TRP A 385 1.73 10.95 -3.59
N ILE A 386 2.79 11.59 -4.08
CA ILE A 386 3.63 11.15 -5.17
C ILE A 386 5.01 10.79 -4.64
N LEU A 387 5.46 9.56 -4.88
CA LEU A 387 6.86 9.18 -4.69
C LEU A 387 7.68 9.78 -5.84
N ALA A 388 8.33 10.91 -5.60
CA ALA A 388 9.07 11.65 -6.62
C ALA A 388 10.48 11.09 -6.83
N VAL A 389 11.13 10.64 -5.75
CA VAL A 389 12.49 10.11 -5.78
C VAL A 389 12.59 8.96 -4.77
N LEU A 390 13.22 7.85 -5.14
CA LEU A 390 13.44 6.71 -4.23
C LEU A 390 14.93 6.36 -4.16
N ASN A 391 15.49 6.40 -2.96
CA ASN A 391 16.85 5.95 -2.65
C ASN A 391 17.93 6.50 -3.58
N ASP A 392 17.85 7.78 -3.92
CA ASP A 392 18.80 8.40 -4.83
C ASP A 392 20.12 8.73 -4.12
N THR A 393 21.23 8.34 -4.75
CA THR A 393 22.59 8.49 -4.24
C THR A 393 23.49 9.27 -5.19
N ALA A 394 22.92 10.06 -6.11
CA ALA A 394 23.68 10.81 -7.11
C ALA A 394 24.79 11.69 -6.50
N HIS A 395 24.54 12.30 -5.34
CA HIS A 395 25.49 13.14 -4.59
C HIS A 395 26.77 12.40 -4.12
N LEU A 396 26.72 11.06 -4.04
CA LEU A 396 27.85 10.21 -3.66
C LEU A 396 28.74 9.84 -4.85
N ARG A 397 28.26 10.04 -6.08
CA ARG A 397 29.10 9.93 -7.27
C ARG A 397 29.93 11.21 -7.35
N GLY A 398 31.25 11.07 -7.53
CA GLY A 398 32.11 12.23 -7.80
C GLY A 398 31.64 12.96 -9.07
N PRO A 399 32.09 14.21 -9.31
CA PRO A 399 31.89 14.83 -10.63
C PRO A 399 32.50 13.90 -11.68
N GLY A 400 31.64 13.34 -12.53
CA GLY A 400 32.03 12.44 -13.61
C GLY A 400 32.71 13.19 -14.74
#